data_AF-A0A565CRV0-F1
#
_entry.id   AF-A0A565CRV0-F1
#
_cell.length_a   1.000
_cell.length_b   1.000
_cell.length_c   1.000
_cell.angle_alpha   90.00
_cell.angle_beta   90.00
_cell.angle_gamma   90.00
#
_symmetry.space_group_name_H-M   'P 1'
#
loop_
_entity.id
_entity.type
_entity.pdbx_description
1 polymer ?
#
loop_
_entity_poly.entity_id
_entity_poly.type
_entity_poly.pdbx_seq_one_letter_code
_entity_poly.pdbx_strand_id
1 'polypeptide(L)'
;MWSVTGALGVAVPTAVTFRPKPFLVSSSLPKQTKKLHLSPPQLLSLPSHFSFSFKTSATSVQQQSDNKGESTKYYFLVANAKFMLDEEEHFQEQLFERLRYYGEREKEIDFWLVIEPKFLDKFPKITQRLRRPAVALVSTNGPWITFMKLRLDRVLAESFEATSLNEALASNPATLEFDQPKNWVAPYPKYESGWWETFLPKEIQESSSVV
;
A
#
# COMPACT_ATOMS: atom_id res chain seq x y z
N MET A 1 64.01 -35.40 6.05
CA MET A 1 64.85 -34.55 5.18
C MET A 1 64.85 -35.18 3.80
N TRP A 2 64.28 -34.49 2.80
CA TRP A 2 64.80 -34.34 1.44
C TRP A 2 63.78 -33.49 0.66
N SER A 3 64.24 -32.30 0.30
CA SER A 3 63.54 -31.32 -0.53
C SER A 3 63.62 -31.75 -1.99
N VAL A 4 62.54 -31.57 -2.74
CA VAL A 4 62.58 -31.54 -4.20
C VAL A 4 62.14 -30.15 -4.64
N THR A 5 63.11 -29.43 -5.18
CA THR A 5 62.97 -28.17 -5.89
C THR A 5 62.63 -28.50 -7.35
N GLY A 6 61.63 -27.83 -7.93
CA GLY A 6 61.30 -27.94 -9.34
C GLY A 6 60.69 -26.63 -9.83
N ALA A 7 61.39 -25.94 -10.72
CA ALA A 7 61.11 -24.60 -11.19
C ALA A 7 60.56 -24.58 -12.63
N LEU A 8 59.89 -23.46 -12.94
CA LEU A 8 59.65 -22.82 -14.25
C LEU A 8 58.75 -23.51 -15.30
N GLY A 9 57.79 -22.72 -15.79
CA GLY A 9 57.06 -22.96 -17.04
C GLY A 9 56.01 -21.87 -17.32
N VAL A 10 56.43 -20.84 -18.04
CA VAL A 10 55.65 -19.69 -18.54
C VAL A 10 54.64 -20.11 -19.63
N ALA A 11 53.44 -19.48 -19.69
CA ALA A 11 52.88 -18.84 -20.91
C ALA A 11 51.36 -18.54 -20.81
N VAL A 12 51.04 -17.24 -20.84
CA VAL A 12 49.81 -16.58 -21.36
C VAL A 12 49.88 -16.67 -22.91
N PRO A 13 48.82 -16.79 -23.76
CA PRO A 13 47.63 -15.92 -23.88
C PRO A 13 46.32 -16.69 -24.22
N THR A 14 45.11 -16.15 -24.31
CA THR A 14 44.63 -15.16 -25.28
C THR A 14 43.16 -14.84 -24.99
N ALA A 15 42.78 -13.58 -25.17
CA ALA A 15 41.42 -13.07 -25.12
C ALA A 15 40.47 -13.77 -26.10
N VAL A 16 39.23 -14.03 -25.68
CA VAL A 16 38.13 -14.37 -26.58
C VAL A 16 37.10 -13.24 -26.59
N THR A 17 37.10 -12.61 -27.75
CA THR A 17 36.25 -11.58 -28.33
C THR A 17 34.76 -11.68 -27.98
N PHE A 18 34.25 -10.54 -27.48
CA PHE A 18 32.83 -10.17 -27.48
C PHE A 18 32.21 -10.32 -28.87
N ARG A 19 31.12 -11.07 -28.99
CA ARG A 19 30.24 -11.03 -30.16
C ARG A 19 29.06 -10.09 -29.89
N PRO A 20 28.91 -8.98 -30.62
CA PRO A 20 27.64 -8.26 -30.66
C PRO A 20 26.66 -9.04 -31.56
N LYS A 21 25.47 -9.35 -31.04
CA LYS A 21 24.37 -9.86 -31.86
C LYS A 21 23.74 -8.69 -32.63
N PRO A 22 23.49 -8.83 -33.94
CA PRO A 22 22.96 -7.76 -34.76
C PRO A 22 21.45 -7.56 -34.56
N PHE A 23 21.07 -6.31 -34.79
CA PHE A 23 19.76 -5.70 -34.78
C PHE A 23 18.77 -6.27 -35.82
N LEU A 24 17.51 -5.88 -35.59
CA LEU A 24 16.34 -5.74 -36.49
C LEU A 24 15.40 -6.95 -36.58
N VAL A 25 14.18 -6.77 -36.09
CA VAL A 25 13.01 -6.48 -36.95
C VAL A 25 11.93 -5.80 -36.10
N SER A 26 11.64 -4.53 -36.44
CA SER A 26 10.40 -3.84 -36.10
C SER A 26 9.37 -4.25 -37.15
N SER A 27 8.37 -5.03 -36.75
CA SER A 27 7.18 -5.28 -37.59
C SER A 27 6.06 -4.39 -37.09
N SER A 28 5.65 -3.48 -37.96
CA SER A 28 4.54 -2.54 -37.84
C SER A 28 3.22 -3.24 -37.48
N LEU A 29 2.51 -2.67 -36.49
CA LEU A 29 1.11 -2.98 -36.25
C LEU A 29 0.27 -2.62 -37.49
N PRO A 30 -0.60 -3.51 -37.99
CA PRO A 30 -1.60 -3.11 -38.96
C PRO A 30 -2.66 -2.24 -38.29
N LYS A 31 -2.80 -0.99 -38.75
CA LYS A 31 -3.98 -0.15 -38.50
C LYS A 31 -5.21 -0.84 -39.11
N GLN A 32 -5.95 -1.62 -38.32
CA GLN A 32 -7.32 -1.97 -38.67
C GLN A 32 -8.24 -0.81 -38.28
N THR A 33 -8.48 0.10 -39.21
CA THR A 33 -9.65 0.99 -39.14
C THR A 33 -10.87 0.23 -39.68
N LYS A 34 -11.42 -0.66 -38.85
CA LYS A 34 -12.79 -1.13 -39.09
C LYS A 34 -13.73 0.03 -38.73
N LYS A 35 -14.25 0.72 -39.74
CA LYS A 35 -15.45 1.55 -39.62
C LYS A 35 -16.59 0.65 -39.15
N LEU A 36 -16.85 0.64 -37.84
CA LEU A 36 -18.09 0.09 -37.32
C LEU A 36 -19.18 1.12 -37.60
N HIS A 37 -20.00 0.85 -38.61
CA HIS A 37 -21.26 1.56 -38.80
C HIS A 37 -22.21 1.14 -37.67
N LEU A 38 -22.10 1.82 -36.53
CA LEU A 38 -23.02 1.68 -35.42
C LEU A 38 -24.29 2.45 -35.76
N SER A 39 -25.34 1.74 -36.15
CA SER A 39 -26.70 2.24 -36.11
C SER A 39 -27.08 2.52 -34.65
N PRO A 40 -27.81 3.60 -34.34
CA PRO A 40 -28.25 3.88 -32.98
C PRO A 40 -29.18 2.77 -32.48
N PRO A 41 -29.01 2.23 -31.26
CA PRO A 41 -30.01 1.33 -30.69
C PRO A 41 -31.27 2.13 -30.37
N GLN A 42 -32.40 1.68 -30.92
CA GLN A 42 -33.71 2.21 -30.61
C GLN A 42 -34.07 1.90 -29.15
N LEU A 43 -34.54 2.93 -28.44
CA LEU A 43 -35.06 2.85 -27.08
C LEU A 43 -36.34 2.01 -27.06
N LEU A 44 -36.24 0.78 -26.57
CA LEU A 44 -37.40 -0.01 -26.16
C LEU A 44 -37.66 0.27 -24.68
N SER A 45 -38.73 1.01 -24.42
CA SER A 45 -39.33 1.16 -23.11
C SER A 45 -39.99 -0.16 -22.69
N LEU A 46 -39.61 -0.69 -21.52
CA LEU A 46 -40.36 -1.72 -20.83
C LEU A 46 -40.73 -1.28 -19.41
N PRO A 47 -41.84 -1.80 -18.88
CA PRO A 47 -42.61 -1.15 -17.83
C PRO A 47 -42.05 -1.35 -16.41
N SER A 48 -42.29 -0.30 -15.62
CA SER A 48 -42.02 -0.15 -14.21
C SER A 48 -42.92 -1.04 -13.34
N HIS A 49 -42.41 -2.15 -12.81
CA HIS A 49 -43.01 -2.79 -11.64
C HIS A 49 -41.95 -3.47 -10.77
N PHE A 50 -41.25 -2.68 -9.96
CA PHE A 50 -40.71 -3.12 -8.68
C PHE A 50 -40.85 -1.97 -7.67
N SER A 51 -42.02 -1.88 -7.03
CA SER A 51 -42.19 -1.05 -5.84
C SER A 51 -41.67 -1.84 -4.63
N PHE A 52 -40.42 -1.59 -4.25
CA PHE A 52 -39.94 -1.91 -2.91
C PHE A 52 -40.19 -0.70 -2.01
N SER A 53 -41.27 -0.72 -1.24
CA SER A 53 -41.50 0.25 -0.17
C SER A 53 -40.63 -0.11 1.03
N PHE A 54 -39.42 0.43 1.10
CA PHE A 54 -38.69 0.51 2.36
C PHE A 54 -39.16 1.74 3.13
N LYS A 55 -39.79 1.52 4.29
CA LYS A 55 -40.14 2.58 5.23
C LYS A 55 -38.87 2.96 5.99
N THR A 56 -38.20 4.02 5.57
CA THR A 56 -37.11 4.63 6.35
C THR A 56 -37.75 5.65 7.30
N SER A 57 -37.85 5.30 8.59
CA SER A 57 -38.10 6.29 9.63
C SER A 57 -36.87 7.19 9.75
N ALA A 58 -37.00 8.42 9.25
CA ALA A 58 -36.01 9.47 9.44
C ALA A 58 -36.05 9.93 10.91
N THR A 59 -35.21 9.33 11.75
CA THR A 59 -34.79 10.00 12.98
C THR A 59 -33.64 10.93 12.61
N SER A 60 -33.97 12.21 12.39
CA SER A 60 -32.99 13.28 12.45
C SER A 60 -32.46 13.30 13.88
N VAL A 61 -31.33 12.62 14.13
CA VAL A 61 -30.50 12.95 15.28
C VAL A 61 -29.71 14.18 14.85
N GLN A 62 -30.20 15.35 15.27
CA GLN A 62 -29.40 16.56 15.34
C GLN A 62 -28.13 16.21 16.14
N GLN A 63 -27.00 16.05 15.46
CA GLN A 63 -25.70 16.15 16.13
C GLN A 63 -25.46 17.63 16.41
N GLN A 64 -25.89 18.00 17.62
CA GLN A 64 -25.50 19.21 18.30
C GLN A 64 -24.01 19.07 18.65
N SER A 65 -23.13 19.66 17.85
CA SER A 65 -21.71 19.80 18.18
C SER A 65 -21.55 21.02 19.09
N ASP A 66 -21.75 20.81 20.38
CA ASP A 66 -21.32 21.76 21.40
C ASP A 66 -19.78 21.71 21.48
N ASN A 67 -19.15 22.87 21.29
CA ASN A 67 -17.69 23.07 21.28
C ASN A 67 -17.01 22.45 22.52
N LYS A 68 -16.36 21.31 22.31
CA LYS A 68 -15.41 20.67 23.23
C LYS A 68 -14.22 20.25 22.36
N GLY A 69 -13.02 20.74 22.69
CA GLY A 69 -11.82 20.75 21.85
C GLY A 69 -11.78 19.70 20.74
N GLU A 70 -11.65 20.17 19.49
CA GLU A 70 -11.80 19.39 18.25
C GLU A 70 -11.03 18.06 18.29
N SER A 71 -11.72 16.99 18.65
CA SER A 71 -11.17 15.64 18.61
C SER A 71 -11.60 15.00 17.29
N THR A 72 -10.61 14.57 16.51
CA THR A 72 -10.86 13.89 15.24
C THR A 72 -10.87 12.39 15.48
N LYS A 73 -11.86 11.70 14.93
CA LYS A 73 -11.97 10.25 15.01
C LYS A 73 -11.17 9.60 13.89
N TYR A 74 -10.23 8.75 14.27
CA TYR A 74 -9.42 7.94 13.38
C TYR A 74 -9.81 6.47 13.47
N TYR A 75 -9.74 5.79 12.34
CA TYR A 75 -9.95 4.36 12.21
C TYR A 75 -8.63 3.74 11.79
N PHE A 76 -8.30 2.59 12.35
CA PHE A 76 -7.05 1.92 12.01
C PHE A 76 -7.21 0.42 11.85
N LEU A 77 -6.30 -0.13 11.03
CA LEU A 77 -6.02 -1.55 10.93
C LEU A 77 -4.60 -1.79 11.36
N VAL A 78 -4.35 -2.83 12.15
CA VAL A 78 -3.02 -3.16 12.63
C VAL A 78 -2.74 -4.65 12.49
N ALA A 79 -1.52 -4.97 12.05
CA ALA A 79 -0.99 -6.32 12.03
C ALA A 79 0.54 -6.30 12.12
N ASN A 80 1.14 -7.49 12.08
CA ASN A 80 2.58 -7.67 12.02
C ASN A 80 3.14 -7.06 10.72
N ALA A 81 4.26 -6.34 10.80
CA ALA A 81 4.91 -5.68 9.67
C ALA A 81 5.23 -6.68 8.54
N LYS A 82 5.74 -7.87 8.89
CA LYS A 82 6.03 -8.92 7.92
C LYS A 82 4.79 -9.32 7.10
N PHE A 83 3.64 -9.46 7.76
CA PHE A 83 2.40 -9.81 7.08
C PHE A 83 1.93 -8.66 6.18
N MET A 84 1.85 -7.44 6.70
CA MET A 84 1.31 -6.30 5.94
C MET A 84 2.20 -5.81 4.81
N LEU A 85 3.52 -5.87 4.96
CA LEU A 85 4.47 -5.21 4.06
C LEU A 85 5.20 -6.17 3.12
N ASP A 86 5.36 -7.45 3.51
CA ASP A 86 6.14 -8.44 2.76
C ASP A 86 5.29 -9.59 2.19
N GLU A 87 4.32 -10.10 2.95
CA GLU A 87 3.49 -11.25 2.54
C GLU A 87 2.22 -10.86 1.76
N GLU A 88 1.60 -9.73 2.09
CA GLU A 88 0.30 -9.32 1.51
C GLU A 88 0.46 -8.38 0.31
N GLU A 89 0.59 -8.95 -0.89
CA GLU A 89 0.72 -8.19 -2.14
C GLU A 89 -0.53 -7.37 -2.50
N HIS A 90 -1.74 -7.86 -2.18
CA HIS A 90 -2.97 -7.12 -2.51
C HIS A 90 -3.07 -5.81 -1.74
N PHE A 91 -2.47 -5.75 -0.55
CA PHE A 91 -2.49 -4.55 0.28
C PHE A 91 -1.75 -3.40 -0.38
N GLN A 92 -0.56 -3.68 -0.92
CA GLN A 92 0.24 -2.73 -1.68
C GLN A 92 -0.53 -2.16 -2.87
N GLU A 93 -1.09 -3.04 -3.70
CA GLU A 93 -1.84 -2.62 -4.90
C GLU A 93 -3.06 -1.76 -4.55
N GLN A 94 -3.81 -2.11 -3.49
CA GLN A 94 -4.93 -1.29 -3.02
C GLN A 94 -4.50 0.10 -2.58
N LEU A 95 -3.33 0.24 -1.94
CA LEU A 95 -2.82 1.54 -1.50
C LEU A 95 -2.33 2.40 -2.67
N PHE A 96 -1.58 1.82 -3.62
CA PHE A 96 -1.14 2.56 -4.80
C PHE A 96 -2.29 2.96 -5.71
N GLU A 97 -3.26 2.07 -5.95
CA GLU A 97 -4.46 2.40 -6.71
C GLU A 97 -5.26 3.51 -6.01
N ARG A 98 -5.40 3.44 -4.68
CA ARG A 98 -6.05 4.50 -3.92
C ARG A 98 -5.28 5.82 -4.03
N LEU A 99 -3.95 5.80 -3.92
CA LEU A 99 -3.13 6.99 -4.07
C LEU A 99 -3.33 7.63 -5.45
N ARG A 100 -3.32 6.82 -6.52
CA ARG A 100 -3.60 7.27 -7.88
C ARG A 100 -5.00 7.88 -7.98
N TYR A 101 -6.02 7.19 -7.46
CA TYR A 101 -7.40 7.68 -7.43
C TYR A 101 -7.54 9.04 -6.72
N TYR A 102 -6.79 9.26 -5.63
CA TYR A 102 -6.79 10.55 -4.94
C TYR A 102 -6.13 11.63 -5.80
N GLY A 103 -5.01 11.32 -6.45
CA GLY A 103 -4.33 12.24 -7.37
C GLY A 103 -5.18 12.61 -8.59
N GLU A 104 -5.80 11.63 -9.24
CA GLU A 104 -6.67 11.84 -10.43
C GLU A 104 -7.93 12.64 -10.12
N ARG A 105 -8.40 12.61 -8.86
CA ARG A 105 -9.61 13.33 -8.41
C ARG A 105 -9.31 14.55 -7.55
N GLU A 106 -8.05 14.95 -7.44
CA GLU A 106 -7.61 16.09 -6.63
C GLU A 106 -8.13 16.03 -5.18
N LYS A 107 -8.14 14.83 -4.60
CA LYS A 107 -8.56 14.59 -3.22
C LYS A 107 -7.37 14.66 -2.27
N GLU A 108 -7.59 15.28 -1.11
CA GLU A 108 -6.63 15.25 -0.01
C GLU A 108 -6.47 13.83 0.55
N ILE A 109 -5.22 13.41 0.76
CA ILE A 109 -4.89 12.09 1.30
C ILE A 109 -5.35 12.02 2.76
N ASP A 110 -6.20 11.05 3.04
CA ASP A 110 -6.82 10.82 4.35
C ASP A 110 -6.38 9.50 5.00
N PHE A 111 -5.24 8.96 4.56
CA PHE A 111 -4.71 7.69 5.04
C PHE A 111 -3.18 7.64 5.04
N TRP A 112 -2.62 6.95 6.04
CA TRP A 112 -1.17 6.85 6.26
C TRP A 112 -0.81 5.48 6.82
N LEU A 113 0.43 5.05 6.59
CA LEU A 113 1.03 3.90 7.25
C LEU A 113 1.89 4.38 8.43
N VAL A 114 1.70 3.77 9.59
CA VAL A 114 2.46 4.07 10.81
C VAL A 114 3.16 2.81 11.28
N ILE A 115 4.49 2.84 11.26
CA ILE A 115 5.33 1.77 11.80
C ILE A 115 5.42 1.95 13.31
N GLU A 116 5.16 0.88 14.07
CA GLU A 116 5.10 0.88 15.53
C GLU A 116 4.35 2.08 16.14
N PRO A 117 3.02 2.17 15.92
CA PRO A 117 2.24 3.31 16.39
C PRO A 117 2.22 3.41 17.92
N LYS A 118 2.50 4.60 18.46
CA LYS A 118 2.47 4.87 19.91
C LYS A 118 1.07 4.74 20.52
N PHE A 119 0.03 5.03 19.74
CA PHE A 119 -1.35 4.93 20.23
C PHE A 119 -1.76 3.49 20.56
N LEU A 120 -1.02 2.46 20.12
CA LEU A 120 -1.31 1.06 20.45
C LEU A 120 -1.24 0.77 21.95
N ASP A 121 -0.50 1.58 22.72
CA ASP A 121 -0.41 1.43 24.18
C ASP A 121 -1.77 1.65 24.87
N LYS A 122 -2.68 2.41 24.23
CA LYS A 122 -4.07 2.59 24.68
C LYS A 122 -4.91 1.31 24.52
N PHE A 123 -4.44 0.32 23.74
CA PHE A 123 -5.18 -0.89 23.36
C PHE A 123 -4.46 -2.19 23.77
N PRO A 124 -4.39 -2.53 25.08
CA PRO A 124 -3.65 -3.70 25.56
C PRO A 124 -4.17 -5.04 25.03
N LYS A 125 -5.47 -5.14 24.72
CA LYS A 125 -6.07 -6.36 24.14
C LYS A 125 -5.55 -6.66 22.74
N ILE A 126 -5.23 -5.61 21.98
CA ILE A 126 -4.71 -5.71 20.62
C ILE A 126 -3.22 -6.05 20.67
N THR A 127 -2.45 -5.34 21.50
CA THR A 127 -0.99 -5.55 21.62
C THR A 127 -0.63 -6.95 22.10
N GLN A 128 -1.45 -7.59 22.95
CA GLN A 128 -1.25 -8.98 23.37
C GLN A 128 -1.36 -10.01 22.23
N ARG A 129 -2.12 -9.69 21.18
CA ARG A 129 -2.34 -10.58 20.03
C ARG A 129 -1.35 -10.31 18.89
N LEU A 130 -0.73 -9.13 18.87
CA LEU A 130 0.18 -8.70 17.83
C LEU A 130 1.60 -9.21 18.07
N ARG A 131 2.25 -9.60 16.98
CA ARG A 131 3.71 -9.77 16.95
C ARG A 131 4.34 -8.46 16.47
N ARG A 132 5.40 -8.02 17.16
CA ARG A 132 6.18 -6.83 16.78
C ARG A 132 7.31 -7.22 15.82
N PRO A 133 7.73 -6.33 14.90
CA PRO A 133 7.23 -4.95 14.70
C PRO A 133 5.82 -4.93 14.11
N ALA A 134 5.00 -3.98 14.57
CA ALA A 134 3.61 -3.82 14.12
C ALA A 134 3.48 -2.62 13.18
N VAL A 135 2.60 -2.73 12.19
CA VAL A 135 2.28 -1.64 11.26
C VAL A 135 0.79 -1.39 11.34
N ALA A 136 0.41 -0.11 11.38
CA ALA A 136 -0.98 0.29 11.28
C ALA A 136 -1.25 1.11 10.01
N LEU A 137 -2.35 0.79 9.35
CA LEU A 137 -2.99 1.68 8.38
C LEU A 137 -3.99 2.56 9.16
N VAL A 138 -3.77 3.86 9.17
CA VAL A 138 -4.61 4.84 9.85
C VAL A 138 -5.35 5.67 8.80
N SER A 139 -6.65 5.89 8.98
CA SER A 139 -7.45 6.75 8.10
C SER A 139 -8.60 7.41 8.86
N THR A 140 -9.06 8.56 8.38
CA THR A 140 -10.32 9.17 8.84
C THR A 140 -11.56 8.50 8.23
N ASN A 141 -11.37 7.68 7.18
CA ASN A 141 -12.45 7.01 6.45
C ASN A 141 -12.77 5.62 7.03
N GLY A 142 -13.73 5.58 7.97
CA GLY A 142 -14.17 4.33 8.62
C GLY A 142 -14.71 3.24 7.67
N PRO A 143 -15.57 3.55 6.67
CA PRO A 143 -16.01 2.57 5.69
C PRO A 143 -14.86 1.90 4.92
N TRP A 144 -13.84 2.68 4.56
CA TRP A 144 -12.68 2.13 3.88
C TRP A 144 -11.85 1.20 4.77
N ILE A 145 -11.65 1.57 6.04
CA ILE A 145 -11.01 0.69 7.02
C ILE A 145 -11.82 -0.61 7.22
N THR A 146 -13.15 -0.53 7.21
CA THR A 146 -14.00 -1.72 7.28
C THR A 146 -13.86 -2.61 6.05
N PHE A 147 -13.82 -2.02 4.86
CA PHE A 147 -13.55 -2.74 3.61
C PHE A 147 -12.19 -3.45 3.65
N MET A 148 -11.14 -2.75 4.09
CA MET A 148 -9.81 -3.33 4.22
C MET A 148 -9.78 -4.44 5.28
N LYS A 149 -10.56 -4.34 6.36
CA LYS A 149 -10.71 -5.41 7.35
C LYS A 149 -11.32 -6.68 6.78
N LEU A 150 -12.28 -6.55 5.87
CA LEU A 150 -12.91 -7.69 5.19
C LEU A 150 -11.98 -8.33 4.16
N ARG A 151 -11.08 -7.55 3.55
CA ARG A 151 -10.10 -8.06 2.58
C ARG A 151 -8.93 -8.75 3.25
N LEU A 152 -8.53 -8.29 4.43
CA LEU A 152 -7.37 -8.75 5.17
C LEU A 152 -7.79 -9.62 6.36
N ASP A 153 -7.55 -10.93 6.26
CA ASP A 153 -8.02 -11.87 7.28
C ASP A 153 -7.30 -11.68 8.63
N ARG A 154 -5.97 -11.52 8.60
CA ARG A 154 -5.08 -11.57 9.78
C ARG A 154 -4.78 -10.21 10.42
N VAL A 155 -5.71 -9.26 10.31
CA VAL A 155 -5.56 -7.91 10.88
C VAL A 155 -6.56 -7.64 11.99
N LEU A 156 -6.20 -6.75 12.90
CA LEU A 156 -7.09 -6.22 13.94
C LEU A 156 -7.51 -4.81 13.55
N ALA A 157 -8.75 -4.43 13.84
CA ALA A 157 -9.29 -3.10 13.54
C ALA A 157 -9.81 -2.45 14.82
N GLU A 158 -9.58 -1.16 14.96
CA GLU A 158 -10.33 -0.34 15.93
C GLU A 158 -10.39 1.13 15.48
N SER A 159 -11.02 1.95 16.31
CA SER A 159 -11.04 3.41 16.20
C SER A 159 -10.58 4.07 17.48
N PHE A 160 -10.04 5.29 17.35
CA PHE A 160 -9.66 6.13 18.47
C PHE A 160 -9.86 7.60 18.14
N GLU A 161 -9.90 8.43 19.17
CA GLU A 161 -9.96 9.88 19.04
C GLU A 161 -8.59 10.47 19.38
N ALA A 162 -8.18 11.46 18.60
CA ALA A 162 -6.96 12.22 18.83
C ALA A 162 -7.18 13.71 18.56
N THR A 163 -6.47 14.55 19.30
CA THR A 163 -6.59 16.02 19.20
C THR A 163 -5.77 16.56 18.03
N SER A 164 -4.74 15.82 17.59
CA SER A 164 -3.87 16.23 16.48
C SER A 164 -3.50 15.06 15.59
N LEU A 165 -3.24 15.34 14.31
CA LEU A 165 -2.74 14.37 13.34
C LEU A 165 -1.36 13.83 13.75
N ASN A 166 -0.50 14.67 14.33
CA ASN A 166 0.81 14.26 14.83
C ASN A 166 0.70 13.24 15.98
N GLU A 167 -0.27 13.39 16.89
CA GLU A 167 -0.53 12.40 17.93
C GLU A 167 -1.01 11.07 17.32
N ALA A 168 -1.94 11.15 16.36
CA ALA A 168 -2.50 9.97 15.71
C ALA A 168 -1.47 9.17 14.90
N LEU A 169 -0.49 9.85 14.31
CA LEU A 169 0.52 9.26 13.44
C LEU A 169 1.88 9.03 14.14
N ALA A 170 1.97 9.25 15.45
CA ALA A 170 3.21 9.10 16.19
C ALA A 170 3.72 7.64 16.17
N SER A 171 4.96 7.46 15.71
CA SER A 171 5.65 6.17 15.57
C SER A 171 6.82 6.03 16.54
N ASN A 172 7.21 4.79 16.83
CA ASN A 172 8.48 4.46 17.45
C ASN A 172 9.52 4.09 16.38
N PRO A 173 10.81 4.40 16.61
CA PRO A 173 11.86 4.02 15.67
C PRO A 173 11.98 2.49 15.63
N ALA A 174 11.75 1.91 14.46
CA ALA A 174 11.88 0.48 14.22
C ALA A 174 12.58 0.21 12.90
N THR A 175 13.60 -0.65 12.94
CA THR A 175 14.29 -1.13 11.73
C THR A 175 13.50 -2.30 11.15
N LEU A 176 13.06 -2.17 9.90
CA LEU A 176 12.36 -3.21 9.16
C LEU A 176 13.29 -3.80 8.11
N GLU A 177 13.69 -5.05 8.30
CA GLU A 177 14.42 -5.84 7.31
C GLU A 177 13.63 -7.09 7.00
N PHE A 178 13.39 -7.35 5.71
CA PHE A 178 12.66 -8.52 5.24
C PHE A 178 13.56 -9.37 4.35
N ASP A 179 13.64 -10.67 4.67
CA ASP A 179 14.40 -11.63 3.87
C ASP A 179 13.70 -11.91 2.55
N GLN A 180 14.45 -11.83 1.45
CA GLN A 180 13.93 -12.30 0.17
C GLN A 180 13.84 -13.83 0.15
N PRO A 181 12.74 -14.41 -0.37
CA PRO A 181 12.59 -15.85 -0.44
C PRO A 181 13.62 -16.43 -1.41
N LYS A 182 14.30 -17.50 -1.00
CA LYS A 182 15.27 -18.22 -1.85
C LYS A 182 14.65 -18.74 -3.13
N ASN A 183 13.39 -19.17 -3.06
CA ASN A 183 12.63 -19.73 -4.18
C ASN A 183 11.37 -18.90 -4.37
N TRP A 184 11.36 -18.07 -5.38
CA TRP A 184 10.20 -17.31 -5.78
C TRP A 184 9.37 -18.11 -6.78
N VAL A 185 8.09 -18.33 -6.46
CA VAL A 185 7.20 -19.26 -7.21
C VAL A 185 6.30 -18.51 -8.20
N ALA A 186 6.07 -17.21 -7.99
CA ALA A 186 5.17 -16.44 -8.85
C ALA A 186 5.85 -16.11 -10.20
N PRO A 187 5.08 -16.02 -11.30
CA PRO A 187 5.62 -15.74 -12.64
C PRO A 187 6.07 -14.29 -12.85
N TYR A 188 5.81 -13.39 -11.89
CA TYR A 188 6.20 -11.98 -11.88
C TYR A 188 7.24 -11.73 -10.80
N PRO A 189 8.14 -10.73 -10.91
CA PRO A 189 9.10 -10.45 -9.85
C PRO A 189 8.39 -10.04 -8.54
N LYS A 190 8.98 -10.40 -7.40
CA LYS A 190 8.54 -9.90 -6.09
C LYS A 190 8.75 -8.39 -6.01
N TYR A 191 7.84 -7.68 -5.35
CA TYR A 191 7.99 -6.25 -5.09
C TYR A 191 9.24 -5.93 -4.27
N GLU A 192 9.78 -4.74 -4.51
CA GLU A 192 10.91 -4.21 -3.77
C GLU A 192 10.50 -3.85 -2.34
N SER A 193 11.37 -4.16 -1.38
CA SER A 193 11.23 -3.66 0.00
C SER A 193 11.32 -2.13 0.01
N GLY A 194 10.53 -1.49 0.87
CA GLY A 194 10.53 -0.02 1.02
C GLY A 194 9.41 0.68 0.26
N TRP A 195 8.58 -0.03 -0.51
CA TRP A 195 7.44 0.56 -1.24
C TRP A 195 6.49 1.37 -0.32
N TRP A 196 6.42 0.99 0.96
CA TRP A 196 5.56 1.62 1.97
C TRP A 196 6.02 3.01 2.41
N GLU A 197 7.26 3.41 2.12
CA GLU A 197 7.82 4.73 2.50
C GLU A 197 6.99 5.89 1.93
N THR A 198 6.38 5.69 0.77
CA THR A 198 5.49 6.66 0.12
C THR A 198 4.30 7.06 0.99
N PHE A 199 3.85 6.15 1.87
CA PHE A 199 2.67 6.32 2.72
C PHE A 199 3.01 6.69 4.16
N LEU A 200 4.29 6.79 4.49
CA LEU A 200 4.70 7.25 5.81
C LEU A 200 4.34 8.73 5.97
N PRO A 201 3.96 9.17 7.18
CA PRO A 201 3.79 10.58 7.47
C PRO A 201 5.08 11.30 7.10
N LYS A 202 4.99 12.25 6.18
CA LYS A 202 6.11 13.16 5.93
C LYS A 202 6.22 14.00 7.18
N GLU A 203 7.32 13.87 7.91
CA GLU A 203 7.64 14.85 8.94
C GLU A 203 7.63 16.22 8.26
N ILE A 204 6.66 17.04 8.63
CA ILE A 204 6.63 18.45 8.24
C ILE A 204 7.83 19.05 8.97
N GLN A 205 8.97 19.15 8.30
CA GLN A 205 10.09 19.94 8.80
C GLN A 205 9.69 21.42 8.74
N GLU A 206 8.90 21.85 9.72
CA GLU A 206 8.80 23.27 10.05
C GLU A 206 10.08 23.68 10.77
N SER A 207 10.86 24.54 10.11
CA SER A 207 11.88 25.44 10.68
C SER A 207 13.21 24.86 11.19
N SER A 208 14.16 24.68 10.27
CA SER A 208 15.60 24.82 10.59
C SER A 208 16.33 25.55 9.46
N SER A 209 15.84 26.75 9.12
CA SER A 209 16.53 27.72 8.24
C SER A 209 16.31 29.13 8.78
N VAL A 210 16.80 29.40 9.99
CA VAL A 210 17.15 30.75 10.45
C VAL A 210 18.44 30.63 11.25
N VAL A 211 19.58 30.83 10.56
CA VAL A 211 20.81 31.40 11.12
C VAL A 211 21.40 32.30 10.05
#